data_AF-A0A7I5E6U7-F1
#
_entry.id   AF-A0A7I5E6U7-F1
#
_cell.length_a   1.000
_cell.length_b   1.000
_cell.length_c   1.000
_cell.angle_alpha   90.00
_cell.angle_beta   90.00
_cell.angle_gamma   90.00
#
_symmetry.space_group_name_H-M   'P 1'
#
loop_
_entity.id
_entity.type
_entity.pdbx_description
1 polymer ?
#
loop_
_entity_poly.entity_id
_entity_poly.type
_entity_poly.pdbx_seq_one_letter_code
_entity_poly.pdbx_strand_id
1 'polypeptide(L)'
;MLFLVAVVNAGIFSKIKEVFSGEGSVGQKLKNATIITGQKVKNATVVKFKELFKDTPLFKIRDWFRDLKDKVAKTLQLTKEQLKSLKERLKNWLPIKNDHVREMGDSVDEINENSHVIGDLYQGDVVLTVDQAKEIIEGIEEQASGVNRTKRQAFKDRRYPKTIWSEGVSYYFHSLASREMRSAFVKGAKL
;
A
#
# COMPACT_ATOMS: atom_id res chain seq x y z
N MET A 1 -3.34 10.62 -3.32
CA MET A 1 -2.50 9.85 -4.26
C MET A 1 -2.35 8.38 -3.84
N LEU A 2 -3.30 7.50 -4.16
CA LEU A 2 -3.13 6.07 -3.84
C LEU A 2 -2.04 5.48 -4.75
N PHE A 3 -0.93 5.02 -4.17
CA PHE A 3 0.10 4.28 -4.91
C PHE A 3 -0.22 2.81 -4.89
N LEU A 4 -0.65 2.30 -6.04
CA LEU A 4 -0.48 0.91 -6.37
C LEU A 4 0.97 0.74 -6.83
N VAL A 5 1.79 0.05 -6.04
CA VAL A 5 3.21 -0.13 -6.37
C VAL A 5 3.33 -1.21 -7.45
N ALA A 6 3.15 -0.81 -8.71
CA ALA A 6 3.97 -1.33 -9.79
C ALA A 6 5.11 -0.33 -9.97
N VAL A 7 6.36 -0.74 -9.70
CA VAL A 7 7.52 0.16 -9.87
C VAL A 7 7.61 0.54 -11.35
N VAL A 8 7.18 1.76 -11.62
CA VAL A 8 7.00 2.35 -12.93
C VAL A 8 7.30 3.84 -12.74
N ASN A 9 8.54 4.29 -13.04
CA ASN A 9 8.84 5.72 -13.04
C ASN A 9 8.10 6.38 -14.21
N ALA A 10 7.12 7.19 -13.87
CA ALA A 10 6.97 8.50 -14.45
C ALA A 10 6.44 9.47 -13.39
N GLY A 11 6.72 10.76 -13.60
CA GLY A 11 5.97 12.00 -13.29
C GLY A 11 5.28 12.33 -11.95
N ILE A 12 5.34 11.56 -10.87
CA ILE A 12 4.84 12.03 -9.54
C ILE A 12 6.01 12.19 -8.56
N PHE A 13 7.01 12.90 -9.06
CA PHE A 13 8.38 12.87 -8.54
C PHE A 13 8.80 14.13 -7.79
N SER A 14 7.89 15.00 -7.31
CA SER A 14 8.32 16.11 -6.43
C SER A 14 8.26 15.74 -4.95
N LYS A 15 7.22 15.02 -4.50
CA LYS A 15 7.07 14.63 -3.07
C LYS A 15 7.63 13.24 -2.72
N ILE A 16 7.89 12.41 -3.72
CA ILE A 16 8.43 11.05 -3.56
C ILE A 16 9.90 10.94 -3.97
N LYS A 17 10.41 12.02 -4.56
CA LYS A 17 11.82 12.19 -4.87
C LYS A 17 12.69 11.87 -3.66
N GLU A 18 12.35 12.41 -2.49
CA GLU A 18 13.14 12.23 -1.27
C GLU A 18 13.22 10.77 -0.82
N VAL A 19 12.15 9.98 -1.02
CA VAL A 19 12.11 8.57 -0.58
C VAL A 19 12.84 7.65 -1.56
N PHE A 20 12.72 7.89 -2.87
CA PHE A 20 13.24 6.96 -3.90
C PHE A 20 14.46 7.46 -4.69
N SER A 21 14.84 8.74 -4.58
CA SER A 21 15.99 9.33 -5.30
C SER A 21 16.74 10.39 -4.49
N GLY A 22 17.97 10.06 -4.10
CA GLY A 22 18.87 10.88 -3.29
C GLY A 22 20.01 10.04 -2.71
N GLU A 23 21.05 10.68 -2.17
CA GLU A 23 22.11 9.99 -1.44
C GLU A 23 21.51 9.35 -0.16
N GLY A 24 21.60 8.02 -0.02
CA GLY A 24 20.92 7.25 1.03
C GLY A 24 19.48 6.77 0.72
N SER A 25 18.92 7.13 -0.44
CA SER A 25 17.53 6.77 -0.83
C SER A 25 17.32 5.28 -1.12
N VAL A 26 16.06 4.84 -1.14
CA VAL A 26 15.66 3.46 -1.51
C VAL A 26 16.26 3.05 -2.85
N GLY A 27 16.33 3.96 -3.82
CA GLY A 27 16.93 3.71 -5.13
C GLY A 27 18.42 3.40 -5.10
N GLN A 28 19.20 4.04 -4.22
CA GLN A 28 20.62 3.71 -4.04
C GLN A 28 20.82 2.40 -3.28
N LYS A 29 20.00 2.15 -2.25
CA LYS A 29 20.06 0.89 -1.49
C LYS A 29 19.71 -0.32 -2.35
N LEU A 30 18.78 -0.18 -3.29
CA LEU A 30 18.46 -1.21 -4.30
C LEU A 30 19.64 -1.49 -5.25
N LYS A 31 20.38 -0.46 -5.68
CA LYS A 31 21.58 -0.62 -6.50
C LYS A 31 22.68 -1.37 -5.74
N ASN A 32 22.92 -1.02 -4.48
CA ASN A 32 23.96 -1.64 -3.64
C ASN A 32 23.61 -3.09 -3.26
N ALA A 33 22.34 -3.39 -2.98
CA ALA A 33 21.89 -4.76 -2.72
C ALA A 33 22.03 -5.70 -3.94
N THR A 34 22.03 -5.14 -5.16
CA THR A 34 22.19 -5.91 -6.40
C THR A 34 23.62 -6.48 -6.54
N ILE A 35 24.64 -5.80 -6.00
CA ILE A 35 26.05 -6.25 -6.07
C ILE A 35 26.29 -7.51 -5.22
N ILE A 36 25.46 -7.76 -4.20
CA ILE A 36 25.66 -8.82 -3.20
C ILE A 36 24.98 -10.15 -3.60
N THR A 37 24.07 -10.17 -4.58
CA THR A 37 23.09 -11.26 -4.72
C THR A 37 23.47 -12.35 -5.73
N GLY A 38 24.56 -13.08 -5.44
CA GLY A 38 24.87 -14.37 -6.08
C GLY A 38 24.28 -15.60 -5.37
N GLN A 39 23.52 -15.45 -4.27
CA GLN A 39 23.06 -16.60 -3.49
C GLN A 39 21.56 -16.59 -3.14
N LYS A 40 20.97 -17.77 -3.37
CA LYS A 40 19.62 -18.26 -3.05
C LYS A 40 19.13 -17.80 -1.67
N VAL A 41 18.00 -17.10 -1.57
CA VAL A 41 17.27 -17.04 -0.29
C VAL A 41 15.78 -16.71 -0.50
N LYS A 42 14.88 -17.66 -0.15
CA LYS A 42 13.43 -17.43 -0.09
C LYS A 42 13.01 -16.49 1.06
N ASN A 43 13.87 -16.32 2.07
CA ASN A 43 13.72 -15.41 3.21
C ASN A 43 14.40 -14.03 3.03
N ALA A 44 15.16 -13.81 1.94
CA ALA A 44 15.82 -12.52 1.74
C ALA A 44 14.86 -11.43 1.27
N THR A 45 13.71 -11.74 0.67
CA THR A 45 12.80 -10.74 0.12
C THR A 45 12.14 -9.88 1.20
N VAL A 46 11.64 -10.49 2.28
CA VAL A 46 11.00 -9.78 3.41
C VAL A 46 12.03 -8.99 4.23
N VAL A 47 13.19 -9.61 4.49
CA VAL A 47 14.32 -8.97 5.18
C VAL A 47 14.81 -7.76 4.36
N LYS A 48 14.95 -7.92 3.04
CA LYS A 48 15.29 -6.81 2.13
C LYS A 48 14.24 -5.73 2.12
N PHE A 49 12.94 -6.03 2.09
CA PHE A 49 11.91 -4.98 2.13
C PHE A 49 12.04 -4.14 3.40
N LYS A 50 12.04 -4.77 4.57
CA LYS A 50 12.17 -4.03 5.84
C LYS A 50 13.47 -3.25 5.89
N GLU A 51 14.59 -3.83 5.48
CA GLU A 51 15.89 -3.13 5.44
C GLU A 51 15.94 -1.96 4.47
N LEU A 52 15.35 -2.11 3.28
CA LEU A 52 15.31 -1.05 2.27
C LEU A 52 14.48 0.14 2.74
N PHE A 53 13.41 -0.12 3.48
CA PHE A 53 12.47 0.90 3.92
C PHE A 53 12.69 1.36 5.38
N LYS A 54 13.68 0.82 6.11
CA LYS A 54 13.91 1.08 7.55
C LYS A 54 13.98 2.58 7.91
N ASP A 55 14.64 3.36 7.05
CA ASP A 55 14.84 4.80 7.25
C ASP A 55 13.79 5.65 6.54
N THR A 56 12.78 5.02 5.93
CA THR A 56 11.75 5.74 5.16
C THR A 56 10.58 6.14 6.05
N PRO A 57 9.77 7.13 5.61
CA PRO A 57 8.58 7.53 6.34
C PRO A 57 7.51 6.43 6.48
N LEU A 58 7.62 5.31 5.76
CA LEU A 58 6.66 4.20 5.77
C LEU A 58 6.41 3.67 7.20
N PHE A 59 7.48 3.39 7.95
CA PHE A 59 7.34 2.85 9.29
C PHE A 59 6.74 3.86 10.28
N LYS A 60 7.06 5.15 10.11
CA LYS A 60 6.43 6.22 10.91
C LYS A 60 4.92 6.28 10.66
N ILE A 61 4.51 6.18 9.39
CA ILE A 61 3.08 6.17 9.02
C ILE A 61 2.36 4.99 9.67
N ARG A 62 2.94 3.80 9.60
CA ARG A 62 2.38 2.62 10.26
C ARG A 62 2.19 2.83 11.76
N ASP A 63 3.23 3.35 12.42
CA ASP A 63 3.19 3.57 13.87
C ASP A 63 2.10 4.58 14.24
N TRP A 64 1.93 5.66 13.46
CA TRP A 64 0.80 6.60 13.64
C TRP A 64 -0.58 5.91 13.54
N PHE A 65 -0.78 5.03 12.55
CA PHE A 65 -2.03 4.28 12.45
C PHE A 65 -2.23 3.29 13.60
N ARG A 66 -1.14 2.72 14.13
CA ARG A 66 -1.19 1.83 15.28
C ARG A 66 -1.66 2.58 16.54
N ASP A 67 -1.19 3.80 16.75
CA ASP A 67 -1.58 4.63 17.89
C ASP A 67 -3.07 5.02 17.84
N LEU A 68 -3.66 5.09 16.64
CA LEU A 68 -5.08 5.39 16.46
C LEU A 68 -5.99 4.18 16.65
N LYS A 69 -5.44 2.96 16.74
CA LYS A 69 -6.21 1.72 16.82
C LYS A 69 -7.27 1.76 17.92
N ASP A 70 -6.92 2.26 19.09
CA ASP A 70 -7.83 2.30 20.24
C ASP A 70 -8.94 3.33 20.06
N LYS A 71 -8.65 4.49 19.45
CA LYS A 71 -9.66 5.52 19.12
C LYS A 71 -10.65 4.98 18.09
N VAL A 72 -10.15 4.31 17.06
CA VAL A 72 -10.98 3.69 16.01
C VAL A 72 -11.82 2.56 16.60
N ALA A 73 -11.24 1.70 17.44
CA ALA A 73 -11.97 0.62 18.10
C ALA A 73 -13.14 1.13 18.94
N LYS A 74 -12.96 2.26 19.67
CA LYS A 74 -14.03 2.92 20.43
C LYS A 74 -15.14 3.47 19.52
N THR A 75 -14.76 4.10 18.41
CA THR A 75 -15.72 4.67 17.44
C THR A 75 -16.54 3.59 16.72
N LEU A 76 -15.95 2.40 16.53
CA LEU A 76 -16.59 1.25 15.89
C LEU A 76 -17.39 0.37 16.88
N GLN A 77 -17.47 0.74 18.16
CA GLN A 77 -18.26 -0.02 19.12
C GLN A 77 -19.74 0.00 18.70
N LEU A 78 -20.28 -1.19 18.48
CA LEU A 78 -21.68 -1.36 18.10
C LEU A 78 -22.57 -1.30 19.33
N THR A 79 -23.74 -0.70 19.17
CA THR A 79 -24.83 -0.83 20.14
C THR A 79 -25.33 -2.28 20.19
N LYS A 80 -26.01 -2.65 21.29
CA LYS A 80 -26.56 -4.00 21.46
C LYS A 80 -27.51 -4.39 20.31
N GLU A 81 -28.28 -3.43 19.81
CA GLU A 81 -29.21 -3.62 18.70
C GLU A 81 -28.48 -3.86 17.38
N GLN A 82 -27.46 -3.05 17.06
CA GLN A 82 -26.63 -3.23 15.87
C GLN A 82 -25.91 -4.57 15.88
N LEU A 83 -25.39 -4.98 17.05
CA LEU A 83 -24.72 -6.26 17.21
C LEU A 83 -25.69 -7.44 17.00
N LYS A 84 -26.94 -7.33 17.49
CA LYS A 84 -27.99 -8.32 17.24
C LYS A 84 -28.30 -8.42 15.73
N SER A 85 -28.50 -7.29 15.06
CA SER A 85 -28.75 -7.25 13.61
C SER A 85 -27.58 -7.84 12.80
N LEU A 86 -26.34 -7.51 13.18
CA LEU A 86 -25.15 -8.06 12.53
C LEU A 86 -25.10 -9.59 12.67
N LYS A 87 -25.37 -10.13 13.87
CA LYS A 87 -25.41 -11.58 14.11
C LYS A 87 -26.47 -12.29 13.26
N GLU A 88 -27.65 -11.69 13.10
CA GLU A 88 -28.70 -12.25 12.23
C GLU A 88 -28.27 -12.26 10.76
N ARG A 89 -27.64 -11.19 10.28
CA ARG A 89 -27.09 -11.15 8.90
C ARG A 89 -25.97 -12.17 8.70
N LEU A 90 -25.10 -12.36 9.70
CA LEU A 90 -23.99 -13.31 9.64
C LEU A 90 -24.46 -14.78 9.59
N LYS A 91 -25.62 -15.10 10.19
CA LYS A 91 -26.22 -16.44 10.08
C LYS A 91 -26.64 -16.79 8.65
N ASN A 92 -27.03 -15.79 7.87
CA ASN A 92 -27.43 -15.96 6.48
C ASN A 92 -26.25 -15.88 5.51
N TRP A 93 -25.04 -15.59 6.01
CA TRP A 93 -23.84 -15.59 5.19
C TRP A 93 -23.41 -17.03 4.91
N LEU A 94 -23.40 -17.39 3.63
CA LEU A 94 -22.81 -18.64 3.17
C LEU A 94 -21.29 -18.52 3.23
N PRO A 95 -20.58 -19.49 3.82
CA PRO A 95 -19.12 -19.50 3.77
C PRO A 95 -18.67 -19.60 2.31
N ILE A 96 -17.86 -18.65 1.87
CA ILE A 96 -17.22 -18.70 0.57
C ILE A 96 -16.10 -19.72 0.68
N LYS A 97 -16.18 -20.80 -0.09
CA LYS A 97 -15.06 -21.74 -0.22
C LYS A 97 -14.02 -21.10 -1.14
N ASN A 98 -12.92 -20.65 -0.55
CA ASN A 98 -11.77 -20.18 -1.30
C ASN A 98 -10.93 -21.38 -1.71
N ASP A 99 -10.95 -21.72 -3.00
CA ASP A 99 -9.98 -22.67 -3.55
C ASP A 99 -8.63 -21.97 -3.70
N HIS A 100 -7.55 -22.65 -3.31
CA HIS A 100 -6.20 -22.08 -3.35
C HIS A 100 -5.42 -22.76 -4.47
N VAL A 101 -5.14 -22.00 -5.53
CA VAL A 101 -4.36 -22.46 -6.68
C VAL A 101 -2.87 -22.29 -6.43
N ARG A 102 -2.47 -21.27 -5.67
CA ARG A 102 -1.06 -20.94 -5.41
C ARG A 102 -0.73 -20.91 -3.93
N GLU A 103 0.42 -21.48 -3.58
CA GLU A 103 0.93 -21.49 -2.20
C GLU A 103 1.16 -20.09 -1.60
N MET A 104 1.53 -19.10 -2.44
CA MET A 104 1.75 -17.72 -1.98
C MET A 104 0.45 -16.91 -1.86
N GLY A 105 -0.71 -17.48 -2.21
CA GLY A 105 -1.98 -16.77 -2.29
C GLY A 105 -2.38 -16.42 -3.71
N ASP A 106 -3.69 -16.30 -3.91
CA ASP A 106 -4.32 -15.97 -5.18
C ASP A 106 -4.84 -14.53 -5.21
N SER A 107 -5.06 -13.93 -4.04
CA SER A 107 -5.37 -12.50 -3.90
C SER A 107 -4.15 -11.66 -3.51
N VAL A 108 -4.20 -10.36 -3.78
CA VAL A 108 -3.13 -9.42 -3.38
C VAL A 108 -2.97 -9.40 -1.86
N ASP A 109 -4.08 -9.48 -1.13
CA ASP A 109 -4.08 -9.50 0.34
C ASP A 109 -3.35 -10.74 0.87
N GLU A 110 -3.68 -11.92 0.35
CA GLU A 110 -3.00 -13.17 0.72
C GLU A 110 -1.51 -13.12 0.38
N ILE A 111 -1.16 -12.63 -0.81
CA ILE A 111 0.24 -12.51 -1.23
C ILE A 111 1.02 -11.57 -0.30
N ASN A 112 0.43 -10.44 0.07
CA ASN A 112 1.07 -9.44 0.93
C ASN A 112 1.13 -9.91 2.39
N GLU A 113 0.14 -10.67 2.86
CA GLU A 113 0.12 -11.31 4.17
C GLU A 113 1.19 -12.40 4.26
N ASN A 114 1.23 -13.32 3.30
CA ASN A 114 2.26 -14.37 3.21
C ASN A 114 3.67 -13.79 3.02
N SER A 115 3.77 -12.62 2.38
CA SER A 115 5.02 -11.86 2.27
C SER A 115 5.34 -11.01 3.50
N HIS A 116 4.49 -11.01 4.53
CA HIS A 116 4.67 -10.29 5.80
C HIS A 116 4.86 -8.76 5.65
N VAL A 117 4.29 -8.19 4.59
CA VAL A 117 4.33 -6.73 4.31
C VAL A 117 2.96 -6.06 4.52
N ILE A 118 1.89 -6.85 4.67
CA ILE A 118 0.51 -6.34 4.78
C ILE A 118 0.34 -5.28 5.89
N GLY A 119 1.01 -5.46 7.03
CA GLY A 119 0.93 -4.52 8.16
C GLY A 119 1.66 -3.19 7.94
N ASP A 120 2.53 -3.10 6.94
CA ASP A 120 3.25 -1.88 6.58
C ASP A 120 2.56 -1.13 5.42
N LEU A 121 1.52 -1.72 4.81
CA LEU A 121 0.76 -1.18 3.69
C LEU A 121 -0.64 -0.71 4.15
N TYR A 122 -1.09 0.42 3.61
CA TYR A 122 -2.44 0.89 3.84
C TYR A 122 -3.44 0.02 3.10
N GLN A 123 -4.47 -0.46 3.81
CA GLN A 123 -5.46 -1.42 3.30
C GLN A 123 -4.83 -2.70 2.71
N GLY A 124 -3.58 -3.01 3.07
CA GLY A 124 -2.91 -4.23 2.67
C GLY A 124 -2.16 -4.17 1.34
N ASP A 125 -2.37 -3.16 0.50
CA ASP A 125 -1.81 -3.10 -0.86
C ASP A 125 -1.25 -1.72 -1.30
N VAL A 126 -1.48 -0.66 -0.52
CA VAL A 126 -1.11 0.71 -0.90
C VAL A 126 0.00 1.30 -0.03
N VAL A 127 1.00 1.91 -0.65
CA VAL A 127 2.00 2.74 0.06
C VAL A 127 1.48 4.18 0.14
N LEU A 128 1.49 4.77 1.34
CA LEU A 128 1.10 6.16 1.55
C LEU A 128 2.31 7.10 1.61
N THR A 129 2.11 8.34 1.15
CA THR A 129 3.00 9.44 1.51
C THR A 129 2.62 10.00 2.88
N VAL A 130 3.55 10.73 3.51
CA VAL A 130 3.33 11.36 4.82
C VAL A 130 2.10 12.27 4.81
N ASP A 131 1.97 13.12 3.80
CA ASP A 131 0.86 14.07 3.70
C ASP A 131 -0.48 13.35 3.62
N GLN A 132 -0.54 12.27 2.84
CA GLN A 132 -1.77 11.49 2.71
C GLN A 132 -2.12 10.72 3.97
N ALA A 133 -1.11 10.20 4.67
CA ALA A 133 -1.33 9.58 5.96
C ALA A 133 -1.93 10.59 6.94
N LYS A 134 -1.39 11.82 7.00
CA LYS A 134 -1.94 12.90 7.83
C LYS A 134 -3.38 13.25 7.46
N GLU A 135 -3.69 13.44 6.18
CA GLU A 135 -5.07 13.71 5.71
C GLU A 135 -6.05 12.60 6.14
N ILE A 136 -5.63 11.33 6.08
CA ILE A 136 -6.46 10.20 6.51
C ILE A 136 -6.63 10.20 8.02
N ILE A 137 -5.56 10.47 8.77
CA ILE A 137 -5.58 10.53 10.24
C ILE A 137 -6.52 11.65 10.69
N GLU A 138 -6.37 12.86 10.15
CA GLU A 138 -7.25 14.00 10.43
C GLU A 138 -8.72 13.64 10.19
N GLY A 139 -9.02 13.01 9.04
CA GLY A 139 -10.38 12.57 8.74
C GLY A 139 -10.91 11.45 9.67
N ILE A 140 -10.05 10.62 10.26
CA ILE A 140 -10.43 9.64 11.29
C ILE A 140 -10.74 10.36 12.61
N GLU A 141 -9.92 11.34 12.98
CA GLU A 141 -10.11 12.10 14.20
C GLU A 141 -11.36 12.98 14.15
N GLU A 142 -11.63 13.65 13.03
CA GLU A 142 -12.88 14.37 12.79
C GLU A 142 -14.10 13.46 12.96
N GLN A 143 -14.04 12.24 12.40
CA GLN A 143 -15.12 11.26 12.54
C GLN A 143 -15.30 10.82 13.99
N ALA A 144 -14.20 10.58 14.71
CA ALA A 144 -14.26 10.22 16.13
C ALA A 144 -14.83 11.36 16.99
N SER A 145 -14.65 12.61 16.58
CA SER A 145 -15.26 13.79 17.19
C SER A 145 -16.72 14.05 16.80
N GLY A 146 -17.33 13.17 15.99
CA GLY A 146 -18.73 13.26 15.60
C GLY A 146 -19.01 14.16 14.38
N VAL A 147 -17.97 14.65 13.70
CA VAL A 147 -18.11 15.37 12.43
C VAL A 147 -18.26 14.36 11.30
N ASN A 148 -19.13 14.65 10.33
CA ASN A 148 -19.27 13.80 9.15
C ASN A 148 -17.95 13.75 8.38
N ARG A 149 -17.37 12.55 8.29
CA ARG A 149 -16.15 12.28 7.52
C ARG A 149 -16.29 12.78 6.08
N THR A 150 -15.32 13.56 5.62
CA THR A 150 -15.22 14.00 4.22
C THR A 150 -15.11 12.78 3.29
N LYS A 151 -16.00 12.68 2.29
CA LYS A 151 -15.98 11.58 1.30
C LYS A 151 -14.69 11.65 0.49
N ARG A 152 -14.05 10.49 0.29
CA ARG A 152 -12.88 10.37 -0.58
C ARG A 152 -13.25 10.79 -1.99
N GLN A 153 -12.56 11.79 -2.52
CA GLN A 153 -12.62 12.18 -3.93
C GLN A 153 -11.30 11.81 -4.60
N ALA A 154 -11.30 11.78 -5.93
CA ALA A 154 -10.05 11.71 -6.68
C ALA A 154 -9.13 12.86 -6.23
N PHE A 155 -7.88 12.53 -5.95
CA PHE A 155 -6.90 13.50 -5.46
C PHE A 155 -6.68 14.57 -6.54
N LYS A 156 -7.01 15.82 -6.22
CA LYS A 156 -6.75 17.00 -7.05
C LYS A 156 -5.79 17.90 -6.28
N ASP A 157 -4.55 17.98 -6.72
CA ASP A 157 -3.59 18.87 -6.09
C ASP A 157 -3.78 20.32 -6.58
N ARG A 158 -3.06 21.27 -5.95
CA ARG A 158 -3.12 22.70 -6.34
C ARG A 158 -2.70 22.94 -7.79
N ARG A 159 -1.92 22.03 -8.38
CA ARG A 159 -1.45 22.13 -9.77
C ARG A 159 -2.37 21.42 -10.75
N TYR A 160 -3.47 20.81 -10.30
CA TYR A 160 -4.44 20.15 -11.14
C TYR A 160 -4.99 21.11 -12.22
N PRO A 161 -5.11 20.67 -13.49
CA PRO A 161 -4.87 19.33 -14.00
C PRO A 161 -3.43 19.06 -14.47
N LYS A 162 -2.46 19.96 -14.25
CA LYS A 162 -1.08 19.77 -14.77
C LYS A 162 -0.33 18.57 -14.19
N THR A 163 -0.91 17.88 -13.22
CA THR A 163 -0.37 16.71 -12.52
C THR A 163 -1.06 15.41 -12.90
N ILE A 164 -2.04 15.44 -13.81
CA ILE A 164 -2.57 14.23 -14.42
C ILE A 164 -1.67 13.76 -15.57
N TRP A 165 -1.68 12.45 -15.82
CA TRP A 165 -1.01 11.81 -16.95
C TRP A 165 -1.73 12.14 -18.25
N SER A 166 -1.34 13.23 -18.94
CA SER A 166 -2.03 13.68 -20.15
C SER A 166 -1.76 12.81 -21.38
N GLU A 167 -0.55 12.24 -21.48
CA GLU A 167 -0.10 11.45 -22.64
C GLU A 167 0.20 9.99 -22.25
N GLY A 168 -0.37 9.54 -21.13
CA GLY A 168 -0.10 8.24 -20.53
C GLY A 168 1.00 8.27 -19.48
N VAL A 169 1.40 7.09 -19.03
CA VAL A 169 2.36 6.88 -17.92
C VAL A 169 3.61 6.21 -18.48
N SER A 170 4.77 6.88 -18.39
CA SER A 170 6.04 6.23 -18.75
C SER A 170 6.40 5.18 -17.71
N TYR A 171 7.05 4.10 -18.14
CA TYR A 171 7.45 3.01 -17.26
C TYR A 171 8.80 2.41 -17.64
N TYR A 172 9.46 1.82 -16.65
CA TYR A 172 10.67 1.04 -16.85
C TYR A 172 10.63 -0.17 -15.92
N PHE A 173 11.24 -1.27 -16.36
CA PHE A 173 11.39 -2.45 -15.53
C PHE A 173 12.74 -2.47 -14.86
N HIS A 174 12.75 -2.66 -13.54
CA HIS A 174 13.99 -2.93 -12.82
C HIS A 174 14.62 -4.24 -13.31
N SER A 175 15.95 -4.37 -13.21
CA SER A 175 16.69 -5.57 -13.64
C SER A 175 16.16 -6.86 -12.97
N LEU A 176 15.72 -6.75 -11.73
CA LEU A 176 15.14 -7.84 -10.92
C LEU A 176 13.72 -8.25 -11.33
N ALA A 177 13.03 -7.48 -12.18
CA ALA A 177 11.69 -7.86 -12.63
C ALA A 177 11.76 -9.10 -13.52
N SER A 178 11.04 -10.16 -13.15
CA SER A 178 11.01 -11.41 -13.92
C SER A 178 10.41 -11.20 -15.30
N ARG A 179 10.75 -12.07 -16.25
CA ARG A 179 10.21 -12.01 -17.62
C ARG A 179 8.69 -12.15 -17.61
N GLU A 180 8.16 -13.00 -16.74
CA GLU A 180 6.73 -13.26 -16.57
C GLU A 180 6.01 -12.02 -16.05
N MET A 181 6.56 -11.34 -15.03
CA MET A 181 6.03 -10.08 -14.51
C MET A 181 6.00 -9.00 -15.59
N ARG A 182 7.10 -8.83 -16.33
CA ARG A 182 7.19 -7.83 -17.42
C ARG A 182 6.16 -8.11 -18.51
N SER A 183 6.01 -9.37 -18.90
CA SER A 183 5.02 -9.79 -19.90
C SER A 183 3.59 -9.52 -19.44
N ALA A 184 3.24 -9.89 -18.20
CA ALA A 184 1.94 -9.63 -17.63
C ALA A 184 1.63 -8.12 -17.56
N PHE A 185 2.60 -7.31 -17.12
CA PHE A 185 2.44 -5.85 -17.08
C PHE A 185 2.18 -5.28 -18.47
N VAL A 186 2.99 -5.63 -19.48
CA VAL A 186 2.81 -5.11 -20.85
C VAL A 186 1.47 -5.52 -21.44
N LYS A 187 0.98 -6.74 -21.15
CA LYS A 187 -0.36 -7.16 -21.56
C LYS A 187 -1.44 -6.31 -20.90
N GLY A 188 -1.34 -6.08 -19.58
CA GLY A 188 -2.27 -5.24 -18.85
C GLY A 188 -2.27 -3.77 -19.30
N ALA A 189 -1.09 -3.23 -19.65
CA ALA A 189 -0.93 -1.85 -20.09
C ALA A 189 -1.42 -1.58 -21.53
N LYS A 190 -1.65 -2.63 -22.32
CA LYS A 190 -2.14 -2.55 -23.71
C LYS A 190 -3.65 -2.76 -23.85
N LEU A 191 -4.32 -3.14 -22.76
CA LEU A 191 -5.79 -3.22 -22.70
C LEU A 191 -6.39 -1.80 -22.72
#